data_AF-A0A2T6KCL5-F1
#
_entry.id   AF-A0A2T6KCL5-F1
#
_cell.length_a   1.000
_cell.length_b   1.000
_cell.length_c   1.000
_cell.angle_alpha   90.00
_cell.angle_beta   90.00
_cell.angle_gamma   90.00
#
_symmetry.space_group_name_H-M   'P 1'
#
loop_
_entity.id
_entity.type
_entity.pdbx_description
1 polymer ?
#
loop_
_entity_poly.entity_id
_entity_poly.type
_entity_poly.pdbx_seq_one_letter_code
_entity_poly.pdbx_strand_id
1 'polypeptide(L)' 'MNYHVFEDKKFDLKFDFTDEELNDFTELWNGDISAENIATKMKRKQMEIVLLIMDRAELGIIKGRPSGLNGL' A
#
# COMPACT_ATOMS: atom_id res chain seq x y z
N MET A 1 -15.33 19.91 -18.72
CA MET A 1 -14.89 19.48 -17.38
C MET A 1 -13.43 19.10 -17.52
N ASN A 2 -12.52 19.77 -16.81
CA ASN A 2 -11.09 19.47 -16.89
C ASN A 2 -10.80 18.37 -15.86
N TYR A 3 -10.37 17.20 -16.34
CA TYR A 3 -9.96 16.09 -15.49
C TYR A 3 -8.45 16.16 -15.30
N HIS A 4 -8.01 16.09 -14.06
CA HIS A 4 -6.59 15.94 -13.71
C HIS A 4 -6.41 14.53 -13.17
N VAL A 5 -5.74 13.68 -13.95
CA VAL A 5 -5.29 12.35 -13.50
C VAL A 5 -4.02 12.56 -12.68
N PHE A 6 -3.77 11.68 -11.71
CA PHE A 6 -2.51 11.68 -10.96
C PHE A 6 -1.31 11.68 -11.92
N GLU A 7 -0.24 12.37 -11.55
CA GLU A 7 0.98 12.51 -12.36
C GLU A 7 1.83 11.23 -12.34
N ASP A 8 1.25 10.08 -12.66
CA ASP A 8 1.91 8.76 -12.64
C ASP A 8 3.18 8.74 -13.49
N LYS A 9 3.17 9.39 -14.66
CA LYS A 9 4.35 9.48 -15.55
C LYS A 9 5.60 10.06 -14.89
N LYS A 10 5.42 10.89 -13.86
CA LYS A 10 6.53 11.45 -13.08
C LYS A 10 6.99 10.49 -11.97
N PHE A 11 6.06 9.71 -11.43
CA PHE A 11 6.30 8.88 -10.26
C PHE A 11 6.59 7.42 -10.60
N ASP A 12 6.35 6.94 -11.82
CA ASP A 12 6.62 5.58 -12.30
C ASP A 12 6.06 4.52 -11.34
N LEU A 13 4.78 4.61 -11.01
CA LEU A 13 4.17 3.75 -10.00
C LEU A 13 3.93 2.35 -10.60
N LYS A 14 4.37 1.33 -9.87
CA LYS A 14 4.14 -0.08 -10.21
C LYS A 14 3.06 -0.64 -9.30
N PHE A 15 1.98 -1.09 -9.90
CA PHE A 15 0.82 -1.65 -9.19
C PHE A 15 0.69 -3.16 -9.35
N ASP A 16 1.61 -3.77 -10.08
CA ASP A 16 1.82 -5.21 -10.07
C ASP A 16 2.52 -5.62 -8.78
N PHE A 17 1.95 -6.61 -8.11
CA PHE A 17 2.51 -7.26 -6.93
C PHE A 17 2.48 -8.77 -7.17
N THR A 18 3.58 -9.45 -6.86
CA THR A 18 3.62 -10.92 -6.87
C THR A 18 2.89 -11.49 -5.66
N ASP A 19 2.51 -12.77 -5.70
CA ASP A 19 1.92 -13.43 -4.54
C ASP A 19 2.86 -13.41 -3.32
N GLU A 20 4.17 -13.48 -3.54
CA GLU A 20 5.19 -13.34 -2.49
C GLU A 20 5.17 -11.94 -1.86
N GLU A 21 5.13 -10.87 -2.68
CA GLU A 21 5.04 -9.50 -2.17
C GLU A 21 3.74 -9.25 -1.39
N LEU A 22 2.64 -9.87 -1.81
CA LEU A 22 1.35 -9.77 -1.11
C LEU A 22 1.36 -10.49 0.24
N ASN A 23 2.05 -11.64 0.33
CA ASN A 23 2.24 -12.35 1.59
C ASN A 23 3.12 -11.52 2.53
N ASP A 24 4.27 -11.03 2.05
CA ASP A 24 5.16 -10.16 2.82
C ASP A 24 4.44 -8.91 3.34
N PHE A 25 3.67 -8.26 2.46
CA PHE A 25 2.83 -7.12 2.84
C PHE A 25 1.88 -7.47 3.99
N THR A 26 1.18 -8.61 3.88
CA THR A 26 0.19 -9.05 4.88
C THR A 26 0.84 -9.35 6.23
N GLU A 27 2.01 -10.00 6.23
CA GLU A 27 2.78 -10.25 7.46
C GLU A 27 3.22 -8.94 8.13
N LEU A 28 3.77 -8.01 7.36
CA LEU A 28 4.19 -6.71 7.88
C LEU A 28 3.00 -5.86 8.35
N TRP A 29 1.87 -5.94 7.65
CA TRP A 29 0.63 -5.28 8.04
C TRP A 29 0.12 -5.80 9.39
N ASN A 30 0.05 -7.12 9.54
CA ASN A 30 -0.40 -7.74 10.79
C ASN A 30 0.58 -7.49 11.95
N GLY A 31 1.85 -7.20 11.67
CA GLY A 31 2.86 -6.82 12.65
C GLY A 31 2.86 -5.33 13.08
N ASP A 32 1.82 -4.56 12.74
CA ASP A 32 1.71 -3.11 13.03
C ASP A 32 2.86 -2.25 12.47
N ILE A 33 3.56 -2.72 11.43
CA ILE A 33 4.62 -1.97 10.75
C ILE A 33 4.03 -0.83 9.92
N SER A 34 4.45 0.42 10.14
CA SER A 34 3.96 1.59 9.39
C SER A 34 4.10 1.45 7.86
N ALA A 35 3.21 2.10 7.09
CA ALA A 35 3.24 2.05 5.62
C ALA A 35 4.59 2.48 5.02
N GLU A 36 5.25 3.48 5.62
CA GLU A 36 6.60 3.90 5.25
C GLU A 36 7.62 2.77 5.44
N ASN A 37 7.63 2.12 6.61
CA ASN A 37 8.56 1.03 6.90
C ASN A 37 8.27 -0.21 6.03
N ILE A 38 7.01 -0.47 5.71
CA ILE A 38 6.61 -1.51 4.75
C ILE A 38 7.23 -1.19 3.38
N ALA A 39 7.07 0.04 2.90
CA ALA A 39 7.65 0.48 1.63
C ALA A 39 9.17 0.31 1.60
N THR A 40 9.87 0.71 2.67
CA THR A 40 11.31 0.49 2.82
C THR A 40 11.69 -0.99 2.76
N LYS A 41 10.97 -1.86 3.48
CA LYS A 41 11.25 -3.30 3.53
C LYS A 41 11.01 -4.00 2.20
N MET A 42 9.89 -3.69 1.55
CA MET A 42 9.52 -4.25 0.25
C MET A 42 10.26 -3.59 -0.92
N LYS A 43 11.06 -2.54 -0.65
CA LYS A 43 11.75 -1.72 -1.68
C LYS A 43 10.77 -1.15 -2.72
N ARG A 44 9.58 -0.77 -2.26
CA ARG A 44 8.49 -0.17 -3.05
C ARG A 44 8.34 1.31 -2.73
N LYS A 45 7.65 2.05 -3.59
CA LYS A 45 7.33 3.45 -3.31
C LYS A 45 6.22 3.49 -2.27
N GLN A 46 6.29 4.45 -1.34
CA GLN A 46 5.27 4.60 -0.30
C GLN A 46 3.86 4.73 -0.89
N MET A 47 3.71 5.42 -2.02
CA MET A 47 2.43 5.58 -2.70
C MET A 47 1.85 4.24 -3.21
N GLU A 48 2.69 3.33 -3.67
CA GLU A 48 2.27 1.98 -4.09
C GLU A 48 1.73 1.19 -2.90
N ILE A 49 2.41 1.27 -1.75
CA ILE A 49 1.97 0.62 -0.51
C ILE A 49 0.68 1.25 0.02
N VAL A 50 0.56 2.57 0.01
CA VAL A 50 -0.65 3.28 0.43
C VAL A 50 -1.85 2.87 -0.42
N LEU A 51 -1.68 2.77 -1.74
CA LEU A 51 -2.74 2.33 -2.65
C LEU A 51 -3.06 0.84 -2.47
N LEU A 52 -2.06 -0.01 -2.22
CA LEU A 52 -2.28 -1.42 -1.86
C LEU A 52 -3.08 -1.56 -0.56
N ILE A 53 -2.79 -0.73 0.46
CA ILE A 53 -3.56 -0.72 1.71
C ILE A 53 -5.03 -0.40 1.44
N MET A 54 -5.32 0.64 0.64
CA MET A 54 -6.69 1.00 0.30
C MET A 54 -7.40 -0.13 -0.45
N ASP A 55 -6.78 -0.70 -1.48
CA ASP A 55 -7.31 -1.83 -2.25
C ASP A 55 -7.66 -3.02 -1.35
N ARG A 56 -6.72 -3.46 -0.50
CA ARG A 56 -6.91 -4.62 0.37
C ARG A 56 -7.91 -4.36 1.49
N ALA A 57 -8.01 -3.12 1.96
CA ALA A 57 -9.02 -2.72 2.96
C ALA A 57 -10.43 -2.72 2.35
N GLU A 58 -10.61 -2.18 1.14
CA GLU A 58 -11.89 -2.19 0.42
C GLU A 58 -12.36 -3.62 0.11
N LEU A 59 -11.41 -4.52 -0.20
CA LEU A 59 -11.68 -5.94 -0.39
C LEU A 59 -11.92 -6.70 0.93
N GLY A 60 -11.74 -6.06 2.10
CA GLY A 60 -11.88 -6.70 3.40
C GLY A 60 -10.81 -7.74 3.73
N ILE A 61 -9.69 -7.74 2.98
CA ILE A 61 -8.58 -8.68 3.16
C ILE A 61 -7.76 -8.31 4.40
N ILE A 62 -7.58 -7.01 4.64
CA ILE A 62 -6.90 -6.49 5.83
C ILE A 62 -7.88 -5.76 6.73
N LYS A 63 -7.56 -5.72 8.02
CA LYS A 63 -8.32 -4.97 9.04
C LYS A 63 -7.57 -3.72 9.45
N GLY A 64 -8.34 -2.77 9.98
CA GLY A 64 -7.80 -1.56 10.56
C GLY A 64 -6.93 -1.80 11.78
N ARG A 65 -5.87 -1.02 11.93
CA ARG A 65 -4.89 -1.09 13.03
C ARG A 65 -4.45 0.31 13.51
N PRO A 66 -3.91 0.42 14.74
CA PRO A 66 -3.60 1.71 15.36
C PRO A 66 -2.57 2.56 14.60
N SER A 67 -1.53 1.93 14.05
CA SER A 67 -0.46 2.61 13.29
C SER A 67 -0.79 2.73 11.78
N GLY A 68 -2.06 2.53 11.44
CA GLY A 68 -2.59 2.53 10.10
C GLY A 68 -2.86 3.92 9.50
N LEU A 69 -3.28 3.95 8.24
CA LEU A 69 -3.80 5.14 7.58
C LEU A 69 -5.19 5.46 8.15
N ASN A 70 -5.29 6.45 9.05
CA ASN A 70 -6.54 6.83 9.72
C ASN A 70 -7.20 5.69 10.52
N GLY A 71 -6.41 4.77 11.07
CA GLY A 71 -6.93 3.59 11.77
C GLY A 71 -7.32 2.41 10.87
N LEU A 72 -7.11 2.54 9.54
CA LEU A 72 -6.91 1.40 8.64
C LEU A 72 -5.48 0.93 8.77
#